data_AF-A0AAJ2A6E4-F1
#
_entry.id   AF-A0AAJ2A6E4-F1
#
_cell.length_a   1.000
_cell.length_b   1.000
_cell.length_c   1.000
_cell.angle_alpha   90.00
_cell.angle_beta   90.00
_cell.angle_gamma   90.00
#
_symmetry.space_group_name_H-M   'P 1'
#
loop_
_entity.id
_entity.type
_entity.pdbx_description
1 polymer ?
#
loop_
_entity_poly.entity_id
_entity_poly.type
_entity_poly.pdbx_seq_one_letter_code
_entity_poly.pdbx_strand_id
1 'polypeptide(L)'
;MKTTAVDRKHHVPGTSPGVLKRTSLEAERELAHIRKVATVVRATSAPLAISVRYWRARLHELRVAYALLPVQLARLSALELDVEQLDVEQLARKQVDVGTSDERRVA
;
A
#
# COMPACT_ATOMS: atom_id res chain seq x y z
N MET A 1 -45.39 13.12 -38.49
CA MET A 1 -44.51 12.91 -37.31
C MET A 1 -43.33 12.04 -37.75
N LYS A 2 -42.09 12.49 -37.58
CA LYS A 2 -40.89 11.70 -37.89
C LYS A 2 -40.21 11.31 -36.58
N THR A 3 -40.22 10.02 -36.25
CA THR A 3 -39.50 9.46 -35.09
C THR A 3 -38.07 9.13 -35.53
N THR A 4 -37.12 9.98 -35.13
CA THR A 4 -35.69 9.66 -35.28
C THR A 4 -35.31 8.64 -34.22
N ALA A 5 -35.21 7.36 -34.61
CA ALA A 5 -34.61 6.33 -33.77
C ALA A 5 -33.13 6.65 -33.59
N VAL A 6 -32.75 7.01 -32.37
CA VAL A 6 -31.34 7.20 -31.99
C VAL A 6 -30.73 5.81 -31.80
N ASP A 7 -29.95 5.39 -32.80
CA ASP A 7 -29.05 4.23 -32.72
C ASP A 7 -27.94 4.54 -31.70
N ARG A 8 -28.19 4.23 -30.42
CA ARG A 8 -27.14 4.20 -29.40
C ARG A 8 -26.31 2.95 -29.61
N LYS A 9 -25.30 3.05 -30.49
CA LYS A 9 -24.22 2.08 -30.54
C LYS A 9 -23.52 2.05 -29.19
N HIS A 10 -23.85 1.05 -28.38
CA HIS A 10 -23.09 0.70 -27.21
C HIS A 10 -21.69 0.29 -27.67
N HIS A 11 -20.75 1.21 -27.56
CA HIS A 11 -19.34 0.92 -27.75
C HIS A 11 -18.90 0.00 -26.61
N VAL A 12 -18.99 -1.31 -26.84
CA VAL A 12 -18.37 -2.30 -25.97
C VAL A 12 -16.86 -2.18 -26.20
N PRO A 13 -16.04 -1.86 -25.18
CA PRO A 13 -14.60 -1.92 -25.34
C PRO A 13 -14.23 -3.40 -25.45
N GLY A 14 -13.72 -3.80 -26.61
CA GLY A 14 -13.07 -5.09 -26.77
C GLY A 14 -11.89 -5.16 -25.81
N THR A 15 -12.03 -5.95 -24.74
CA THR A 15 -10.93 -6.27 -23.84
C THR A 15 -10.54 -7.71 -24.07
N SER A 16 -9.39 -7.90 -24.71
CA SER A 16 -8.68 -9.17 -24.76
C SER A 16 -8.49 -9.74 -23.34
N PRO A 17 -8.41 -11.07 -23.16
CA PRO A 17 -8.31 -11.70 -21.85
C PRO A 17 -6.88 -11.56 -21.32
N GLY A 18 -6.60 -10.43 -20.68
CA GLY A 18 -5.36 -10.16 -19.96
C GLY A 18 -5.71 -9.36 -18.71
N VAL A 19 -5.91 -10.08 -17.60
CA VAL A 19 -6.23 -9.61 -16.23
C VAL A 19 -6.64 -8.13 -16.16
N LEU A 20 -7.95 -7.88 -16.15
CA LEU A 20 -8.47 -6.53 -15.91
C LEU A 20 -7.89 -5.99 -14.61
N LYS A 21 -7.20 -4.84 -14.70
CA LYS A 21 -6.70 -4.14 -13.53
C LYS A 21 -7.87 -3.78 -12.62
N ARG A 22 -7.66 -3.92 -11.31
CA ARG A 22 -8.57 -3.40 -10.29
C ARG A 22 -8.69 -1.87 -10.44
N THR A 23 -9.83 -1.35 -10.03
CA THR A 23 -10.20 0.06 -10.26
C THR A 23 -9.40 1.02 -9.39
N SER A 24 -9.36 2.29 -9.81
CA SER A 24 -8.80 3.38 -9.00
C SER A 24 -9.52 3.55 -7.67
N LEU A 25 -10.83 3.30 -7.60
CA LEU A 25 -11.60 3.37 -6.36
C LEU A 25 -11.16 2.29 -5.36
N GLU A 26 -10.93 1.07 -5.84
CA GLU A 26 -10.39 0.00 -5.00
C GLU A 26 -8.97 0.34 -4.53
N ALA A 27 -8.14 0.91 -5.41
CA ALA A 27 -6.80 1.37 -5.02
C ALA A 27 -6.84 2.41 -3.90
N GLU A 28 -7.79 3.35 -3.94
CA GLU A 28 -7.92 4.37 -2.89
C GLU A 28 -8.26 3.76 -1.53
N ARG A 29 -9.15 2.76 -1.51
CA ARG A 29 -9.51 2.05 -0.28
C ARG A 29 -8.30 1.32 0.31
N GLU A 30 -7.53 0.65 -0.53
CA GLU A 30 -6.32 -0.06 -0.13
C GLU A 30 -5.24 0.89 0.38
N LEU A 31 -4.97 1.99 -0.34
CA LEU A 31 -4.03 3.02 0.09
C LEU A 31 -4.44 3.65 1.42
N ALA A 32 -5.73 3.91 1.63
CA ALA A 32 -6.25 4.43 2.89
C ALA A 32 -6.08 3.43 4.04
N HIS A 33 -6.31 2.13 3.78
CA HIS A 33 -6.09 1.07 4.77
C HIS A 33 -4.62 0.97 5.18
N ILE A 34 -3.70 0.89 4.22
CA ILE A 34 -2.26 0.78 4.51
C ILE A 34 -1.77 2.00 5.28
N ARG A 35 -2.19 3.21 4.86
CA ARG A 35 -1.84 4.45 5.57
C ARG A 35 -2.32 4.42 7.03
N LYS A 36 -3.54 3.93 7.28
CA LYS A 36 -4.07 3.81 8.64
C LYS A 36 -3.23 2.86 9.48
N VAL A 37 -2.85 1.71 8.93
CA VAL A 37 -1.98 0.74 9.62
C VAL A 37 -0.63 1.37 9.97
N ALA A 38 0.04 2.01 8.99
CA ALA A 38 1.32 2.66 9.22
C ALA A 38 1.24 3.78 10.29
N THR A 39 0.17 4.57 10.25
CA THR A 39 -0.09 5.61 11.26
C THR A 39 -0.23 5.03 12.66
N VAL A 40 -0.99 3.93 12.82
CA VAL A 40 -1.18 3.26 14.11
C VAL A 40 0.14 2.68 14.63
N VAL A 41 0.93 2.05 13.76
CA VAL A 41 2.25 1.49 14.11
C VAL A 41 3.17 2.58 14.63
N ARG A 42 3.24 3.73 13.95
CA ARG A 42 4.03 4.90 14.39
C ARG A 42 3.53 5.42 15.74
N ALA A 43 2.22 5.63 15.88
CA ALA A 43 1.62 6.21 17.08
C ALA A 43 1.80 5.33 18.32
N THR A 44 1.68 4.02 18.16
CA THR A 44 1.79 3.06 19.27
C THR A 44 3.23 2.63 19.54
N SER A 45 4.16 2.95 18.62
CA SER A 45 5.52 2.39 18.63
C SER A 45 5.54 0.86 18.69
N ALA A 46 4.44 0.19 18.37
CA ALA A 46 4.35 -1.26 18.33
C ALA A 46 5.12 -1.78 17.11
N PRO A 47 5.68 -3.00 17.18
CA PRO A 47 6.22 -3.65 15.99
C PRO A 47 5.11 -3.84 14.95
N LEU A 48 5.50 -3.87 13.67
CA LEU A 48 4.57 -4.22 12.60
C LEU A 48 4.09 -5.65 12.84
N ALA A 49 2.77 -5.84 12.99
CA ALA A 49 2.18 -7.17 13.21
C ALA A 49 2.48 -8.14 12.05
N ILE A 50 2.72 -7.62 10.85
CA ILE A 50 3.10 -8.37 9.66
C ILE A 50 4.43 -7.84 9.15
N SER A 51 5.34 -8.72 8.72
CA SER A 51 6.68 -8.36 8.27
C SER A 51 6.72 -7.20 7.26
N VAL A 52 7.77 -6.39 7.29
CA VAL A 52 8.01 -5.33 6.29
C VAL A 52 8.01 -5.88 4.87
N ARG A 53 8.57 -7.09 4.66
CA ARG A 53 8.58 -7.77 3.36
C ARG A 53 7.17 -7.95 2.77
N TYR A 54 6.20 -8.28 3.62
CA TYR A 54 4.80 -8.38 3.20
C TYR A 54 4.26 -7.04 2.73
N TRP A 55 4.50 -5.95 3.47
CA TRP A 55 4.02 -4.62 3.09
C TRP A 55 4.65 -4.12 1.79
N ARG A 56 5.95 -4.36 1.58
CA ARG A 56 6.62 -4.10 0.30
C ARG A 56 5.94 -4.86 -0.85
N ALA A 57 5.68 -6.15 -0.67
CA ALA A 57 4.98 -6.95 -1.67
C ALA A 57 3.57 -6.43 -1.95
N ARG A 58 2.83 -6.01 -0.91
CA ARG A 58 1.47 -5.47 -1.04
C ARG A 58 1.44 -4.13 -1.79
N LEU A 59 2.39 -3.25 -1.53
CA LEU A 59 2.54 -1.98 -2.26
C LEU A 59 2.94 -2.21 -3.72
N HIS A 60 3.83 -3.18 -3.98
CA HIS A 60 4.16 -3.60 -5.33
C HIS A 60 2.94 -4.16 -6.09
N GLU A 61 2.13 -5.01 -5.44
CA GLU A 61 0.87 -5.52 -6.00
C GLU A 61 -0.07 -4.36 -6.36
N LEU A 62 -0.21 -3.35 -5.49
CA LEU A 62 -1.00 -2.15 -5.78
C LEU A 62 -0.54 -1.45 -7.06
N ARG A 63 0.78 -1.38 -7.27
CA ARG A 63 1.37 -0.73 -8.44
C ARG A 63 1.05 -1.44 -9.75
N VAL A 64 1.06 -2.77 -9.76
CA VAL A 64 0.93 -3.57 -10.99
C VAL A 64 -0.52 -3.96 -11.28
N ALA A 65 -1.31 -4.25 -10.24
CA ALA A 65 -2.64 -4.82 -10.37
C ALA A 65 -3.77 -3.78 -10.43
N TYR A 66 -3.50 -2.51 -10.13
CA TYR A 66 -4.52 -1.46 -10.09
C TYR A 66 -4.31 -0.38 -11.16
N ALA A 67 -5.42 0.19 -11.61
CA ALA A 67 -5.46 1.38 -12.46
C ALA A 67 -5.30 2.63 -11.57
N LEU A 68 -4.05 3.02 -11.29
CA LEU A 68 -3.73 4.15 -10.42
C LEU A 68 -3.83 5.49 -11.15
N LEU A 69 -4.49 6.46 -10.50
CA LEU A 69 -4.42 7.88 -10.88
C LEU A 69 -3.05 8.47 -10.47
N PRO A 70 -2.59 9.57 -11.09
CA PRO A 70 -1.30 10.20 -10.74
C PRO A 70 -1.18 10.54 -9.25
N VAL A 71 -2.25 11.06 -8.64
CA VAL A 71 -2.29 11.34 -7.20
C VAL A 71 -2.16 10.08 -6.34
N GLN A 72 -2.72 8.96 -6.79
CA GLN A 72 -2.64 7.67 -6.10
C GLN A 72 -1.25 7.07 -6.23
N LEU A 73 -0.60 7.25 -7.38
CA LEU A 73 0.79 6.85 -7.58
C LEU A 73 1.74 7.63 -6.66
N ALA A 74 1.55 8.95 -6.52
CA ALA A 74 2.33 9.75 -5.59
C ALA A 74 2.13 9.32 -4.12
N ARG A 75 0.89 9.02 -3.72
CA ARG A 75 0.57 8.48 -2.39
C ARG A 75 1.20 7.10 -2.17
N LEU A 76 1.20 6.25 -3.19
CA LEU A 76 1.83 4.92 -3.14
C LEU A 76 3.33 5.05 -2.91
N SER A 77 4.03 5.90 -3.68
CA SER A 77 5.47 6.14 -3.50
C SER A 77 5.80 6.68 -2.10
N ALA A 78 4.96 7.56 -1.55
CA ALA A 78 5.14 8.04 -0.18
C ALA A 78 5.00 6.91 0.86
N LEU A 79 4.05 5.98 0.66
CA LEU A 79 3.89 4.82 1.53
C LEU A 79 5.03 3.81 1.40
N GLU A 80 5.59 3.64 0.20
CA GLU A 80 6.79 2.81 -0.02
C GLU A 80 7.95 3.31 0.85
N LEU A 81 8.22 4.63 0.84
CA LEU A 81 9.22 5.25 1.70
C LEU A 81 8.89 5.12 3.20
N ASP A 82 7.63 5.30 3.57
CA ASP A 82 7.16 5.22 4.96
C ASP A 82 7.40 3.81 5.55
N VAL A 83 7.12 2.77 4.77
CA VAL A 83 7.36 1.37 5.16
C VAL A 83 8.85 1.04 5.27
N GLU A 84 9.69 1.60 4.39
CA GLU A 84 11.14 1.46 4.49
C GLU A 84 11.69 2.13 5.75
N GLN A 85 11.21 3.34 6.05
CA GLN A 85 11.62 4.04 7.26
C GLN A 85 11.20 3.29 8.53
N LEU A 86 10.00 2.71 8.55
CA LEU A 86 9.53 1.86 9.65
C LEU A 86 10.42 0.62 9.88
N ASP A 87 10.97 0.03 8.80
CA ASP A 87 11.91 -1.10 8.90
C ASP A 87 13.19 -0.68 9.64
N VAL A 88 13.75 0.46 9.25
CA VAL A 88 14.96 1.03 9.87
C VAL A 88 14.71 1.36 11.34
N GLU A 89 13.59 2.03 11.65
CA GLU A 89 13.20 2.37 13.02
C GLU A 89 13.06 1.12 13.91
N GLN A 90 12.47 0.03 13.39
CA GLN A 90 12.33 -1.22 14.15
C GLN A 90 13.65 -1.98 14.31
N LEU A 91 14.52 -1.97 13.30
CA LEU A 91 15.87 -2.53 13.39
C LEU A 91 16.71 -1.81 14.45
N ALA A 92 16.69 -0.47 14.45
CA ALA A 92 17.39 0.34 15.44
C ALA A 92 16.92 0.03 16.87
N ARG A 93 15.61 -0.11 17.09
CA ARG A 93 15.05 -0.47 18.41
C ARG A 93 15.50 -1.85 18.89
N LYS A 94 15.55 -2.84 18.00
CA LYS A 94 16.04 -4.19 18.36
C LYS A 94 17.51 -4.16 18.79
N GLN A 95 18.34 -3.31 18.19
CA GLN A 95 19.75 -3.19 18.58
C GLN A 95 19.92 -2.53 19.97
N VAL A 96 19.09 -1.52 20.29
CA VAL A 96 19.12 -0.85 21.60
C VAL A 96 18.69 -1.79 22.73
N ASP A 97 17.69 -2.64 22.49
CA ASP A 97 17.21 -3.63 23.47
C ASP A 97 18.30 -4.70 23.78
N VAL A 98 19.08 -5.10 22.77
CA VAL A 98 20.21 -6.03 22.96
C VAL A 98 21.35 -5.37 23.74
N GLY A 99 21.71 -4.12 23.41
CA GLY A 99 22.81 -3.41 24.06
C GLY A 99 22.57 -3.06 25.54
N THR A 100 21.31 -2.93 25.97
CA THR A 100 20.96 -2.67 27.37
C THR A 100 20.85 -3.94 28.23
N SER A 101 20.81 -5.12 27.60
CA SER A 101 20.70 -6.41 28.33
C SER A 101 22.05 -6.90 28.87
N ASP A 102 23.16 -6.62 28.20
CA ASP A 102 24.49 -7.14 28.57
C ASP A 102 25.14 -6.41 29.76
N GLU A 103 24.78 -5.17 30.06
CA GLU A 103 25.36 -4.43 31.18
C GLU A 103 24.84 -4.86 32.57
N ARG A 104 23.78 -5.67 32.65
CA ARG A 104 23.21 -6.14 33.92
C ARG A 104 23.68 -7.52 34.38
N ARG A 105 24.59 -8.19 33.67
CA ARG A 105 25.09 -9.53 34.03
C ARG A 105 26.50 -9.55 34.63
N VAL A 106 26.95 -8.43 35.20
CA VAL A 106 28.18 -8.40 36.00
C VAL A 106 27.88 -7.69 37.32
N ALA A 107 27.37 -8.45 38.28
CA ALA A 107 27.31 -8.08 39.69
C ALA A 107 27.79 -9.27 40.51
#